data_AF-A0A7T2ZM24-F1
#
_entry.id   AF-A0A7T2ZM24-F1
#
_cell.length_a   1.000
_cell.length_b   1.000
_cell.length_c   1.000
_cell.angle_alpha   90.00
_cell.angle_beta   90.00
_cell.angle_gamma   90.00
#
_symmetry.space_group_name_H-M   'P 1'
#
loop_
_entity.id
_entity.type
_entity.pdbx_description
1 polymer ?
#
loop_
_entity_poly.entity_id
_entity_poly.type
_entity_poly.pdbx_seq_one_letter_code
_entity_poly.pdbx_strand_id
1 'polypeptide(L)'
;MFVARDAQGKLVNALEKDVSKQAYTCPACGGGLRLRQGQSIRTHFAHERLRDCIAIFENESPEHLGNKEAFYHWAKKDNQAALEYSLPEIQQVADVLVNDKLALEVQCSPLSQKLLGDRSQGYRSQGYQVIWLLGEKLWLKERLTQLQRGFLYFSQNMGFYVWELDFKKQILRLKYLLHQDLRGKLHFQVKEFPYGQGNLLEILRFPYQKRKLLSFTVAQDSTICHYIRQQLYYQTPYWMKKQEEAYHQGDNLLNRQLDDWYPQVKPIESGDFLQIETDLTSYYRNFQTYYQKNPKNNRQKLYPPAFYHLYFSKNVVK
;
A
#
# COMPACT_ATOMS: atom_id res chain seq x y z
N MET A 1 16.97 -9.51 12.24
CA MET A 1 17.76 -8.26 12.21
C MET A 1 19.18 -8.49 11.71
N PHE A 2 19.68 -7.61 10.85
CA PHE A 2 21.00 -7.62 10.21
C PHE A 2 21.99 -6.60 10.78
N VAL A 3 21.51 -5.62 11.54
CA VAL A 3 22.35 -4.56 12.11
C VAL A 3 22.46 -4.71 13.63
N ALA A 4 23.67 -4.55 14.16
CA ALA A 4 23.95 -4.57 15.60
C ALA A 4 25.02 -3.55 15.97
N ARG A 5 25.19 -3.27 17.27
CA ARG A 5 26.40 -2.63 17.80
C ARG A 5 27.37 -3.71 18.28
N ASP A 6 28.63 -3.61 17.88
CA ASP A 6 29.71 -4.49 18.35
C ASP A 6 30.13 -4.16 19.80
N ALA A 7 31.15 -4.85 20.32
CA ALA A 7 31.65 -4.66 21.68
C ALA A 7 32.22 -3.25 21.92
N GLN A 8 32.62 -2.53 20.86
CA GLN A 8 33.08 -1.14 20.93
C GLN A 8 31.93 -0.12 20.74
N GLY A 9 30.70 -0.60 20.60
CA GLY A 9 29.51 0.22 20.39
C GLY A 9 29.31 0.70 18.95
N LYS A 10 30.15 0.24 17.99
CA LYS A 10 30.06 0.64 16.59
C LYS A 10 29.02 -0.20 15.85
N LEU A 11 28.27 0.46 14.95
CA LEU A 11 27.30 -0.23 14.10
C LEU A 11 28.00 -1.15 13.11
N VAL A 12 27.54 -2.40 13.05
CA VAL A 12 27.93 -3.42 12.10
C VAL A 12 26.72 -3.93 11.33
N ASN A 13 26.90 -4.17 10.04
CA ASN A 13 25.89 -4.73 9.15
C ASN A 13 26.35 -6.10 8.65
N ALA A 14 25.62 -7.15 9.03
CA ALA A 14 25.92 -8.54 8.65
C ALA A 14 25.84 -8.80 7.13
N LEU A 15 25.30 -7.86 6.34
CA LEU A 15 25.24 -7.95 4.87
C LEU A 15 26.45 -7.33 4.16
N GLU A 16 27.26 -6.54 4.87
CA GLU A 16 28.40 -5.82 4.27
C GLU A 16 29.74 -6.32 4.77
N LYS A 17 29.79 -6.83 6.00
CA LYS A 17 31.03 -7.17 6.69
C LYS A 17 30.94 -8.55 7.30
N ASP A 18 32.07 -9.24 7.27
CA ASP A 18 32.25 -10.43 8.07
C ASP A 18 32.20 -10.07 9.55
N VAL A 19 31.23 -10.67 10.24
CA VAL A 19 31.01 -10.49 11.67
C VAL A 19 31.59 -11.69 12.41
N SER A 20 32.35 -11.43 13.47
CA SER A 20 32.97 -12.47 14.29
C SER A 20 32.13 -12.75 15.55
N LYS A 21 32.41 -13.87 16.24
CA LYS A 21 31.78 -14.16 17.53
C LYS A 21 32.30 -13.18 18.58
N GLN A 22 31.42 -12.31 19.07
CA GLN A 22 31.64 -11.37 20.16
C GLN A 22 30.30 -11.00 20.80
N ALA A 23 30.34 -10.14 21.83
CA ALA A 23 29.14 -9.53 22.38
C ALA A 23 28.57 -8.50 21.38
N TYR A 24 27.26 -8.60 21.12
CA TYR A 24 26.54 -7.64 20.30
C TYR A 24 25.37 -7.07 21.09
N THR A 25 25.01 -5.81 20.80
CA THR A 25 23.84 -5.16 21.40
C THR A 25 22.91 -4.58 20.35
N CYS A 26 21.62 -4.58 20.66
CA CYS A 26 20.59 -4.02 19.79
C CYS A 26 20.75 -2.49 19.68
N PRO A 27 20.80 -1.91 18.46
CA PRO A 27 20.87 -0.46 18.31
C PRO A 27 19.64 0.28 18.87
N ALA A 28 18.49 -0.40 18.93
CA ALA A 28 17.22 0.19 19.35
C ALA A 28 16.97 0.11 20.87
N CYS A 29 17.30 -1.02 21.52
CA CYS A 29 17.02 -1.22 22.95
C CYS A 29 18.26 -1.45 23.83
N GLY A 30 19.45 -1.59 23.23
CA GLY A 30 20.68 -1.94 23.96
C GLY A 30 20.73 -3.39 24.48
N GLY A 31 19.67 -4.18 24.30
CA GLY A 31 19.60 -5.57 24.73
C GLY A 31 20.63 -6.47 24.04
N GLY A 32 21.10 -7.50 24.74
CA GLY A 32 22.07 -8.46 24.22
C GLY A 32 21.56 -9.23 23.00
N LEU A 33 22.41 -9.35 22.00
CA LEU A 33 22.17 -10.07 20.75
C LEU A 33 23.13 -11.24 20.60
N ARG A 34 22.61 -12.35 20.07
CA ARG A 34 23.36 -13.51 19.64
C ARG A 34 23.54 -13.48 18.13
N LEU A 35 24.80 -13.60 17.68
CA LEU A 35 25.12 -13.83 16.28
C LEU A 35 24.69 -15.25 15.88
N ARG A 36 23.86 -15.35 14.84
CA ARG A 36 23.45 -16.59 14.19
C ARG A 36 24.16 -16.66 12.84
N GLN A 37 25.01 -17.66 12.66
CA GLN A 37 25.81 -17.87 11.46
C GLN A 37 26.01 -19.38 11.26
N GLY A 38 25.88 -19.86 10.03
CA GLY A 38 26.11 -21.25 9.65
C GLY A 38 25.94 -21.48 8.15
N GLN A 39 26.32 -22.66 7.66
CA GLN A 39 26.28 -22.96 6.22
C GLN A 39 24.88 -22.84 5.59
N SER A 40 23.84 -23.17 6.35
CA SER A 40 22.43 -23.08 5.91
C SER A 40 21.65 -21.97 6.61
N ILE A 41 22.32 -21.12 7.40
CA ILE A 41 21.70 -20.06 8.19
C ILE A 41 22.29 -18.74 7.75
N ARG A 42 21.44 -17.91 7.14
CA ARG A 42 21.80 -16.54 6.78
C ARG A 42 22.29 -15.78 8.01
N THR A 43 23.44 -15.12 7.90
CA THR A 43 24.05 -14.40 9.02
C THR A 43 23.13 -13.29 9.51
N HIS A 44 22.69 -13.36 10.76
CA HIS A 44 21.82 -12.36 11.38
C HIS A 44 22.03 -12.31 12.89
N PHE A 45 21.49 -11.27 13.51
CA PHE A 45 21.46 -11.13 14.96
C PHE A 45 20.08 -11.47 15.50
N ALA A 46 20.04 -12.15 16.64
CA ALA A 46 18.81 -12.51 17.34
C ALA A 46 18.89 -12.07 18.80
N HIS A 47 17.82 -11.49 19.34
CA HIS A 47 17.77 -11.13 20.76
C HIS A 47 17.93 -12.36 21.65
N GLU A 48 18.76 -12.25 22.68
CA GLU A 48 18.92 -13.34 23.67
C GLU A 48 17.71 -13.44 24.60
N ARG A 49 17.05 -12.31 24.87
CA ARG A 49 15.82 -12.19 25.65
C ARG A 49 14.92 -11.14 24.98
N LEU A 50 13.64 -11.45 24.79
CA LEU A 50 12.66 -10.60 24.09
C LEU A 50 12.11 -9.42 24.91
N ARG A 51 12.85 -8.89 25.89
CA ARG A 51 12.30 -7.86 26.78
C ARG A 51 12.31 -6.48 26.10
N ASP A 52 11.16 -5.80 26.16
CA ASP A 52 10.90 -4.36 25.89
C ASP A 52 11.71 -3.73 24.76
N CYS A 53 11.93 -4.47 23.67
CA CYS A 53 12.56 -3.92 22.49
C CYS A 53 11.51 -3.18 21.67
N ILE A 54 11.74 -1.90 21.42
CA ILE A 54 10.97 -1.14 20.44
C ILE A 54 10.97 -1.82 19.06
N ALA A 55 12.07 -2.51 18.75
CA ALA A 55 12.24 -3.34 17.59
C ALA A 55 11.83 -4.80 17.87
N ILE A 56 10.68 -5.05 18.52
CA ILE A 56 10.10 -6.40 18.61
C ILE A 56 9.73 -6.83 17.18
N PHE A 57 10.75 -7.39 16.53
CA PHE A 57 10.71 -8.20 15.35
C PHE A 57 10.25 -9.58 15.81
N GLU A 58 8.95 -9.80 16.04
CA GLU A 58 8.46 -11.15 16.28
C GLU A 58 8.78 -12.00 15.04
N ASN A 59 9.82 -12.84 15.14
CA ASN A 59 10.28 -13.80 14.13
C ASN A 59 10.07 -13.33 12.68
N GLU A 60 10.87 -12.37 12.23
CA GLU A 60 10.89 -11.95 10.82
C GLU A 60 10.95 -13.20 9.92
N SER A 61 9.96 -13.34 9.05
CA SER A 61 9.89 -14.49 8.16
C SER A 61 11.05 -14.45 7.15
N PRO A 62 11.43 -15.60 6.57
CA PRO A 62 12.40 -15.62 5.47
C PRO A 62 12.04 -14.67 4.31
N GLU A 63 10.73 -14.50 4.05
CA GLU A 63 10.20 -13.54 3.08
C GLU A 63 10.53 -12.09 3.48
N HIS A 64 10.28 -11.72 4.74
CA HIS A 64 10.55 -10.37 5.25
C HIS A 64 12.05 -10.06 5.18
N LEU A 65 12.89 -10.96 5.70
CA LEU A 65 14.35 -10.84 5.69
C LEU A 65 14.92 -10.75 4.26
N GLY A 66 14.42 -11.57 3.34
CA GLY A 66 14.87 -11.61 1.95
C GLY A 66 14.45 -10.36 1.17
N ASN A 67 13.22 -9.88 1.36
CA ASN A 67 12.77 -8.62 0.76
C ASN A 67 13.56 -7.42 1.30
N LYS A 68 13.81 -7.36 2.61
CA LYS A 68 14.58 -6.27 3.23
C LYS A 68 15.99 -6.17 2.63
N GLU A 69 16.68 -7.30 2.51
CA GLU A 69 17.98 -7.40 1.85
C GLU A 69 17.95 -6.92 0.40
N ALA A 70 17.00 -7.45 -0.39
CA ALA A 70 16.90 -7.12 -1.80
C ALA A 70 16.71 -5.61 -1.99
N PHE A 71 15.83 -4.98 -1.21
CA PHE A 71 15.58 -3.55 -1.29
C PHE A 71 16.74 -2.70 -0.76
N TYR A 72 17.42 -3.16 0.28
CA TYR A 72 18.63 -2.52 0.78
C TYR A 72 19.73 -2.47 -0.30
N HIS A 73 20.06 -3.62 -0.90
CA HIS A 73 21.06 -3.67 -1.96
C HIS A 73 20.62 -2.92 -3.21
N TRP A 74 19.34 -2.98 -3.58
CA TRP A 74 18.81 -2.24 -4.72
C TRP A 74 18.89 -0.73 -4.50
N ALA A 75 18.47 -0.23 -3.33
CA ALA A 75 18.59 1.18 -3.00
C ALA A 75 20.05 1.66 -3.04
N LYS A 76 20.96 0.87 -2.46
CA LYS A 76 22.38 1.18 -2.33
C LYS A 76 23.13 1.30 -3.67
N LYS A 77 22.60 0.74 -4.76
CA LYS A 77 23.23 0.87 -6.10
C LYS A 77 23.41 2.34 -6.50
N ASP A 78 22.43 3.18 -6.19
CA ASP A 78 22.37 4.56 -6.68
C ASP A 78 22.18 5.59 -5.55
N ASN A 79 22.06 5.17 -4.29
CA ASN A 79 21.68 6.03 -3.17
C ASN A 79 22.41 5.67 -1.87
N GLN A 80 22.38 6.59 -0.91
CA GLN A 80 22.68 6.26 0.47
C GLN A 80 21.54 5.43 1.03
N ALA A 81 21.86 4.27 1.60
CA ALA A 81 20.89 3.37 2.19
C ALA A 81 21.41 2.87 3.54
N ALA A 82 20.58 2.97 4.57
CA ALA A 82 20.81 2.38 5.88
C ALA A 82 19.80 1.26 6.10
N LEU A 83 20.28 0.12 6.58
CA LEU A 83 19.46 -1.03 6.92
C LEU A 83 19.06 -0.94 8.40
N GLU A 84 17.81 -1.26 8.73
CA GLU A 84 17.33 -1.32 10.13
C GLU A 84 17.67 -0.05 10.93
N TYR A 85 17.35 1.10 10.34
CA TYR A 85 17.70 2.40 10.90
C TYR A 85 16.81 2.71 12.11
N SER A 86 17.43 2.88 13.28
CA SER A 86 16.72 3.15 14.53
C SER A 86 16.30 4.62 14.63
N LEU A 87 15.03 4.83 14.96
CA LEU A 87 14.38 6.12 15.13
C LEU A 87 13.78 6.18 16.55
N PRO A 88 14.61 6.41 17.58
CA PRO A 88 14.18 6.34 18.97
C PRO A 88 13.11 7.37 19.33
N GLU A 89 13.09 8.53 18.68
CA GLU A 89 12.13 9.63 18.92
C GLU A 89 10.68 9.20 18.66
N ILE A 90 10.48 8.27 17.75
CA ILE A 90 9.17 7.71 17.38
C ILE A 90 9.05 6.24 17.75
N GLN A 91 10.03 5.70 18.49
CA GLN A 91 10.08 4.30 18.87
C GLN A 91 9.85 3.38 17.66
N GLN A 92 10.63 3.57 16.60
CA GLN A 92 10.53 2.76 15.38
C GLN A 92 11.90 2.35 14.86
N VAL A 93 11.91 1.32 14.02
CA VAL A 93 13.06 0.94 13.20
C VAL A 93 12.59 0.84 11.76
N ALA A 94 13.19 1.65 10.88
CA ALA A 94 12.92 1.57 9.45
C ALA A 94 13.67 0.37 8.86
N ASP A 95 12.96 -0.49 8.14
CA ASP A 95 13.57 -1.65 7.48
C ASP A 95 14.70 -1.22 6.54
N VAL A 96 14.46 -0.24 5.68
CA VAL A 96 15.49 0.44 4.88
C VAL A 96 15.23 1.95 4.85
N LEU A 97 16.20 2.76 5.24
CA LEU A 97 16.15 4.22 5.11
C LEU A 97 17.02 4.65 3.92
N VAL A 98 16.43 5.37 2.97
CA VAL A 98 17.09 5.85 1.75
C VAL A 98 17.25 7.37 1.79
N ASN A 99 18.47 7.84 1.56
CA ASN A 99 18.88 9.26 1.56
C ASN A 99 18.32 10.05 2.76
N ASP A 100 18.35 9.43 3.94
CA ASP A 100 17.92 9.99 5.24
C ASP A 100 16.48 10.55 5.30
N LYS A 101 15.63 10.23 4.31
CA LYS A 101 14.30 10.82 4.18
C LYS A 101 13.21 9.84 3.80
N LEU A 102 13.53 8.73 3.15
CA LEU A 102 12.53 7.76 2.70
C LEU A 102 12.70 6.42 3.43
N ALA A 103 11.77 6.12 4.34
CA ALA A 103 11.65 4.80 4.94
C ALA A 103 10.89 3.85 4.00
N LEU A 104 11.48 2.71 3.70
CA LEU A 104 10.83 1.59 3.05
C LEU A 104 10.53 0.56 4.13
N GLU A 105 9.25 0.20 4.28
CA GLU A 105 8.75 -0.72 5.30
C GLU A 105 8.24 -2.00 4.64
N VAL A 106 8.85 -3.14 4.93
CA VAL A 106 8.42 -4.43 4.40
C VAL A 106 7.41 -5.02 5.38
N GLN A 107 6.17 -5.24 4.92
CA GLN A 107 5.12 -5.80 5.76
C GLN A 107 4.63 -7.14 5.22
N CYS A 108 4.98 -8.25 5.88
CA CYS A 108 4.60 -9.61 5.47
C CYS A 108 3.44 -10.22 6.29
N SER A 109 3.08 -9.62 7.42
CA SER A 109 2.04 -10.11 8.33
C SER A 109 0.98 -9.03 8.60
N PRO A 110 -0.27 -9.37 8.94
CA PRO A 110 -1.26 -8.38 9.35
C PRO A 110 -0.82 -7.61 10.60
N LEU A 111 -1.18 -6.32 10.65
CA LEU A 111 -1.07 -5.48 11.84
C LEU A 111 -2.38 -4.69 12.00
N SER A 112 -2.64 -4.14 13.18
CA SER A 112 -3.88 -3.40 13.41
C SER A 112 -3.88 -2.08 12.62
N GLN A 113 -5.07 -1.62 12.21
CA GLN A 113 -5.23 -0.31 11.56
C GLN A 113 -4.63 0.83 12.40
N LYS A 114 -4.86 0.80 13.72
CA LYS A 114 -4.27 1.76 14.66
C LYS A 114 -2.73 1.74 14.59
N LEU A 115 -2.11 0.56 14.68
CA LEU A 115 -0.64 0.46 14.64
C LEU A 115 -0.06 0.90 13.29
N LEU A 116 -0.76 0.64 12.17
CA LEU A 116 -0.36 1.14 10.85
C LEU A 116 -0.34 2.68 10.85
N GLY A 117 -1.41 3.26 11.39
CA GLY A 117 -1.59 4.71 11.49
C GLY A 117 -0.51 5.34 12.36
N ASP A 118 -0.34 4.82 13.58
CA ASP A 118 0.67 5.28 14.55
C ASP A 118 2.07 5.23 13.92
N ARG A 119 2.45 4.12 13.27
CA ARG A 119 3.77 3.99 12.62
C ARG A 119 3.95 4.95 11.45
N SER A 120 2.93 5.11 10.63
CA SER A 120 2.98 6.01 9.47
C SER A 120 3.06 7.46 9.90
N GLN A 121 2.32 7.84 10.93
CA GLN A 121 2.32 9.18 11.49
C GLN A 121 3.64 9.49 12.21
N GLY A 122 4.21 8.51 12.92
CA GLY A 122 5.55 8.60 13.51
C GLY A 122 6.57 9.09 12.49
N TYR A 123 6.71 8.40 11.35
CA TYR A 123 7.59 8.83 10.26
C TYR A 123 7.30 10.27 9.79
N ARG A 124 6.04 10.60 9.49
CA ARG A 124 5.68 11.92 8.95
C ARG A 124 5.96 13.05 9.93
N SER A 125 5.69 12.82 11.22
CA SER A 125 5.96 13.79 12.29
C SER A 125 7.44 14.18 12.42
N GLN A 126 8.34 13.28 12.00
CA GLN A 126 9.79 13.51 11.99
C GLN A 126 10.31 13.94 10.59
N GLY A 127 9.40 14.22 9.65
CA GLY A 127 9.73 14.66 8.30
C GLY A 127 10.27 13.56 7.38
N TYR A 128 10.00 12.28 7.71
CA TYR A 128 10.24 11.16 6.81
C TYR A 128 9.02 10.89 5.92
N GLN A 129 9.29 10.42 4.70
CA GLN A 129 8.31 9.74 3.88
C GLN A 129 8.39 8.24 4.18
N VAL A 130 7.24 7.55 4.17
CA VAL A 130 7.19 6.10 4.33
C VAL A 130 6.49 5.46 3.13
N ILE A 131 7.09 4.38 2.62
CA ILE A 131 6.46 3.48 1.64
C ILE A 131 6.38 2.08 2.23
N TRP A 132 5.16 1.65 2.50
CA TRP A 132 4.80 0.29 2.85
C TRP A 132 4.80 -0.63 1.62
N LEU A 133 5.52 -1.74 1.72
CA LEU A 133 5.69 -2.76 0.68
C LEU A 133 5.11 -4.10 1.16
N LEU A 134 4.07 -4.60 0.49
CA LEU A 134 3.24 -5.69 1.01
C LEU A 134 3.70 -7.08 0.57
N GLY A 135 4.02 -7.95 1.52
CA GLY A 135 4.27 -9.37 1.29
C GLY A 135 3.00 -10.17 0.94
N GLU A 136 3.19 -11.45 0.59
CA GLU A 136 2.19 -12.32 -0.05
C GLU A 136 0.87 -12.40 0.73
N LYS A 137 0.92 -12.47 2.06
CA LYS A 137 -0.28 -12.57 2.91
C LYS A 137 -1.17 -11.31 2.86
N LEU A 138 -0.61 -10.16 2.48
CA LEU A 138 -1.29 -8.87 2.46
C LEU A 138 -1.70 -8.41 1.06
N TRP A 139 -1.35 -9.16 0.01
CA TRP A 139 -1.72 -8.84 -1.36
C TRP A 139 -3.22 -8.62 -1.51
N LEU A 140 -3.57 -7.66 -2.37
CA LEU A 140 -4.95 -7.40 -2.73
C LEU A 140 -5.55 -8.62 -3.41
N LYS A 141 -6.70 -9.04 -2.88
CA LYS A 141 -7.53 -10.11 -3.42
C LYS A 141 -8.71 -9.49 -4.19
N GLU A 142 -9.83 -10.19 -4.26
CA GLU A 142 -11.03 -9.68 -4.91
C GLU A 142 -11.68 -8.51 -4.17
N ARG A 143 -11.60 -8.46 -2.84
CA ARG A 143 -12.21 -7.41 -2.02
C ARG A 143 -11.15 -6.79 -1.10
N LEU A 144 -11.25 -5.48 -0.87
CA LEU A 144 -10.39 -4.78 0.10
C LEU A 144 -10.83 -5.11 1.53
N THR A 145 -9.87 -5.52 2.37
CA THR A 145 -10.05 -5.53 3.82
C THR A 145 -9.85 -4.14 4.40
N GLN A 146 -10.30 -3.93 5.65
CA GLN A 146 -10.06 -2.65 6.32
C GLN A 146 -8.56 -2.34 6.37
N LEU A 147 -7.71 -3.29 6.79
CA LEU A 147 -6.25 -3.11 6.81
C LEU A 147 -5.67 -2.73 5.44
N GLN A 148 -6.10 -3.38 4.36
CA GLN A 148 -5.61 -3.08 3.01
C GLN A 148 -5.92 -1.65 2.57
N ARG A 149 -7.03 -1.06 3.01
CA ARG A 149 -7.34 0.36 2.77
C ARG A 149 -6.30 1.28 3.39
N GLY A 150 -5.78 0.92 4.56
CA GLY A 150 -4.72 1.65 5.25
C GLY A 150 -3.36 1.66 4.52
N PHE A 151 -3.17 0.75 3.55
CA PHE A 151 -1.96 0.70 2.71
C PHE A 151 -2.12 1.39 1.35
N LEU A 152 -3.32 1.86 1.01
CA LEU A 152 -3.54 2.54 -0.27
C LEU A 152 -2.92 3.93 -0.26
N TYR A 153 -2.25 4.25 -1.35
CA TYR A 153 -1.80 5.60 -1.70
C TYR A 153 -2.67 6.14 -2.83
N PHE A 154 -2.51 7.44 -3.11
CA PHE A 154 -3.22 8.11 -4.19
C PHE A 154 -2.29 9.01 -5.00
N SER A 155 -2.46 9.02 -6.32
CA SER A 155 -1.83 10.01 -7.19
C SER A 155 -2.78 10.40 -8.32
N GLN A 156 -2.59 11.61 -8.86
CA GLN A 156 -3.42 12.09 -9.96
C GLN A 156 -3.28 11.22 -11.22
N ASN A 157 -2.09 10.66 -11.48
CA ASN A 157 -1.82 9.91 -12.70
C ASN A 157 -2.21 8.42 -12.61
N MET A 158 -2.30 7.86 -11.40
CA MET A 158 -2.57 6.44 -11.19
C MET A 158 -3.83 6.15 -10.38
N GLY A 159 -4.51 7.15 -9.81
CA GLY A 159 -5.60 6.93 -8.86
C GLY A 159 -5.10 6.27 -7.59
N PHE A 160 -5.94 5.43 -7.00
CA PHE A 160 -5.54 4.57 -5.88
C PHE A 160 -4.53 3.53 -6.35
N TYR A 161 -3.49 3.30 -5.54
CA TYR A 161 -2.45 2.31 -5.83
C TYR A 161 -1.82 1.71 -4.57
N VAL A 162 -1.15 0.56 -4.72
CA VAL A 162 -0.36 -0.10 -3.68
C VAL A 162 0.86 -0.81 -4.28
N TRP A 163 1.87 -1.01 -3.44
CA TRP A 163 3.07 -1.78 -3.77
C TRP A 163 3.04 -3.15 -3.10
N GLU A 164 3.21 -4.20 -3.90
CA GLU A 164 3.30 -5.59 -3.48
C GLU A 164 4.67 -6.16 -3.81
N LEU A 165 5.15 -7.05 -2.95
CA LEU A 165 6.41 -7.77 -3.09
C LEU A 165 6.12 -9.23 -3.42
N ASP A 166 6.64 -9.70 -4.54
CA ASP A 166 6.66 -11.10 -4.92
C ASP A 166 8.07 -11.64 -4.74
N PHE A 167 8.35 -12.05 -3.50
CA PHE A 167 9.67 -12.56 -3.12
C PHE A 167 10.04 -13.82 -3.91
N LYS A 168 9.09 -14.71 -4.22
CA LYS A 168 9.37 -15.93 -4.99
C LYS A 168 9.81 -15.61 -6.41
N LYS A 169 9.19 -14.60 -7.04
CA LYS A 169 9.53 -14.16 -8.41
C LYS A 169 10.57 -13.04 -8.47
N GLN A 170 10.96 -12.48 -7.32
CA GLN A 170 11.81 -11.30 -7.22
C GLN A 170 11.24 -10.10 -8.00
N ILE A 171 9.95 -9.79 -7.77
CA ILE A 171 9.22 -8.72 -8.47
C ILE A 171 8.63 -7.72 -7.47
N LEU A 172 8.84 -6.44 -7.72
CA LEU A 172 8.09 -5.34 -7.14
C LEU A 172 6.89 -5.05 -8.05
N ARG A 173 5.68 -5.22 -7.53
CA ARG A 173 4.43 -5.06 -8.27
C ARG A 173 3.70 -3.80 -7.84
N LEU A 174 3.39 -2.93 -8.80
CA LEU A 174 2.46 -1.82 -8.64
C LEU A 174 1.07 -2.27 -9.10
N LYS A 175 0.12 -2.37 -8.18
CA LYS A 175 -1.31 -2.42 -8.53
C LYS A 175 -1.85 -0.99 -8.48
N TYR A 176 -2.45 -0.53 -9.56
CA TYR A 176 -2.86 0.86 -9.70
C TYR A 176 -4.17 1.03 -10.46
N LEU A 177 -4.71 2.25 -10.42
CA LEU A 177 -6.02 2.60 -10.94
C LEU A 177 -7.13 1.73 -10.32
N LEU A 178 -7.03 1.50 -9.01
CA LEU A 178 -7.98 0.66 -8.29
C LEU A 178 -9.38 1.29 -8.32
N HIS A 179 -10.34 0.48 -8.72
CA HIS A 179 -11.76 0.73 -8.64
C HIS A 179 -12.45 -0.51 -8.06
N GLN A 180 -13.68 -0.33 -7.60
CA GLN A 180 -14.49 -1.38 -7.01
C GLN A 180 -15.87 -1.41 -7.69
N ASP A 181 -16.35 -2.59 -8.03
CA ASP A 181 -17.73 -2.75 -8.51
C ASP A 181 -18.74 -2.77 -7.36
N LEU A 182 -20.03 -2.74 -7.69
CA LEU A 182 -21.11 -2.78 -6.70
C LEU A 182 -21.17 -4.10 -5.89
N ARG A 183 -20.49 -5.16 -6.33
CA ARG A 183 -20.33 -6.42 -5.57
C ARG A 183 -19.11 -6.41 -4.65
N GLY A 184 -18.34 -5.33 -4.66
CA GLY A 184 -17.12 -5.16 -3.90
C GLY A 184 -15.86 -5.69 -4.60
N LYS A 185 -15.96 -6.21 -5.83
CA LYS A 185 -14.82 -6.75 -6.58
C LYS A 185 -13.90 -5.62 -7.04
N LEU A 186 -12.59 -5.81 -6.86
CA LEU A 186 -11.57 -4.88 -7.28
C LEU A 186 -11.21 -5.06 -8.75
N HIS A 187 -10.99 -3.92 -9.39
CA HIS A 187 -10.48 -3.79 -10.74
C HIS A 187 -9.27 -2.86 -10.73
N PHE A 188 -8.18 -3.28 -11.35
CA PHE A 188 -6.92 -2.53 -11.35
C PHE A 188 -6.05 -2.94 -12.54
N GLN A 189 -5.03 -2.13 -12.80
CA GLN A 189 -3.93 -2.47 -13.68
C GLN A 189 -2.71 -2.88 -12.86
N VAL A 190 -1.80 -3.61 -13.51
CA VAL A 190 -0.58 -4.12 -12.89
C VAL A 190 0.63 -3.66 -13.68
N LYS A 191 1.69 -3.27 -12.97
CA LYS A 191 3.02 -3.09 -13.52
C LYS A 191 4.02 -3.79 -12.62
N GLU A 192 4.97 -4.49 -13.22
CA GLU A 192 5.97 -5.29 -12.51
C GLU A 192 7.38 -4.78 -12.81
N PHE A 193 8.22 -4.78 -11.79
CA PHE A 193 9.61 -4.34 -11.83
C PHE A 193 10.47 -5.45 -11.21
N PRO A 194 11.36 -6.09 -11.99
CA PRO A 194 12.27 -7.08 -11.43
C PRO A 194 13.20 -6.45 -10.40
N TYR A 195 13.46 -7.16 -9.31
CA TYR A 195 14.36 -6.66 -8.26
C TYR A 195 15.74 -6.34 -8.82
N GLY A 196 16.30 -5.22 -8.34
CA GLY A 196 17.64 -4.78 -8.71
C GLY A 196 17.78 -4.23 -10.13
N GLN A 197 16.74 -4.20 -10.96
CA GLN A 197 16.80 -3.66 -12.32
C GLN A 197 16.31 -2.21 -12.39
N GLY A 198 17.14 -1.31 -12.92
CA GLY A 198 16.85 0.12 -12.98
C GLY A 198 16.99 0.82 -11.62
N ASN A 199 16.73 2.13 -11.60
CA ASN A 199 16.85 2.94 -10.39
C ASN A 199 15.60 2.78 -9.50
N LEU A 200 15.81 2.35 -8.24
CA LEU A 200 14.71 2.09 -7.31
C LEU A 200 13.86 3.35 -7.03
N LEU A 201 14.48 4.52 -6.84
CA LEU A 201 13.74 5.74 -6.53
C LEU A 201 12.93 6.23 -7.73
N GLU A 202 13.44 6.11 -8.95
CA GLU A 202 12.65 6.41 -10.15
C GLU A 202 11.44 5.49 -10.29
N ILE A 203 11.61 4.21 -9.97
CA ILE A 203 10.51 3.21 -9.97
C ILE A 203 9.48 3.54 -8.90
N LEU A 204 9.89 3.84 -7.66
CA LEU A 204 8.97 4.21 -6.58
C LEU A 204 8.25 5.54 -6.86
N ARG A 205 8.87 6.44 -7.64
CA ARG A 205 8.24 7.68 -8.13
C ARG A 205 7.32 7.49 -9.33
N PHE A 206 7.23 6.29 -9.89
CA PHE A 206 6.40 6.01 -11.07
C PHE A 206 4.96 6.57 -10.98
N PRO A 207 4.25 6.51 -9.83
CA PRO A 207 2.91 7.09 -9.72
C PRO A 207 2.82 8.61 -9.95
N TYR A 208 3.93 9.34 -9.81
CA TYR A 208 3.98 10.79 -9.88
C TYR A 208 4.60 11.33 -11.18
N GLN A 209 5.17 10.45 -12.00
CA GLN A 209 5.80 10.84 -13.27
C GLN A 209 4.75 11.28 -14.31
N LYS A 210 5.07 12.34 -15.06
CA LYS A 210 4.26 12.78 -16.21
C LYS A 210 4.28 11.72 -17.30
N ARG A 211 3.11 11.14 -17.62
CA ARG A 211 2.97 10.05 -18.59
C ARG A 211 1.63 10.11 -19.31
N LYS A 212 1.50 9.35 -20.41
CA LYS A 212 0.21 9.10 -21.05
C LYS A 212 -0.72 8.43 -20.04
N LEU A 213 -1.90 9.03 -19.85
CA LEU A 213 -2.92 8.52 -18.95
C LEU A 213 -3.47 7.20 -19.50
N LEU A 214 -3.27 6.12 -18.76
CA LEU A 214 -3.76 4.78 -19.11
C LEU A 214 -5.21 4.63 -18.66
N SER A 215 -5.97 3.82 -19.38
CA SER A 215 -7.38 3.52 -19.07
C SER A 215 -7.65 2.06 -19.34
N PHE A 216 -8.61 1.46 -18.65
CA PHE A 216 -9.10 0.12 -18.95
C PHE A 216 -10.62 0.07 -18.96
N THR A 217 -11.18 -1.01 -19.49
CA THR A 217 -12.62 -1.13 -19.71
C THR A 217 -13.16 -2.37 -18.99
N VAL A 218 -14.27 -2.21 -18.28
CA VAL A 218 -14.97 -3.27 -17.56
C VAL A 218 -16.37 -3.45 -18.17
N ALA A 219 -16.81 -4.70 -18.32
CA ALA A 219 -18.19 -4.99 -18.73
C ALA A 219 -19.15 -4.67 -17.57
N GLN A 220 -20.31 -4.11 -17.88
CA GLN A 220 -21.36 -3.93 -16.86
C GLN A 220 -21.96 -5.28 -16.45
N ASP A 221 -22.33 -5.39 -15.18
CA ASP A 221 -23.08 -6.52 -14.66
C ASP A 221 -24.57 -6.33 -14.96
N SER A 222 -25.08 -7.10 -15.93
CA SER A 222 -26.50 -7.12 -16.29
C SER A 222 -27.40 -7.72 -15.21
N THR A 223 -26.82 -8.44 -14.24
CA THR A 223 -27.56 -9.09 -13.14
C THR A 223 -27.55 -8.28 -11.85
N ILE A 224 -27.06 -7.03 -11.87
CA ILE A 224 -26.84 -6.25 -10.66
C ILE A 224 -28.13 -5.99 -9.85
N CYS A 225 -29.26 -5.72 -10.51
CA CYS A 225 -30.53 -5.49 -9.82
C CYS A 225 -30.98 -6.73 -9.04
N HIS A 226 -30.77 -7.93 -9.59
CA HIS A 226 -31.06 -9.19 -8.91
C HIS A 226 -30.15 -9.37 -7.69
N TYR A 227 -28.84 -9.13 -7.85
CA TYR A 227 -27.90 -9.18 -6.75
C TYR A 227 -28.30 -8.24 -5.60
N ILE A 228 -28.61 -6.98 -5.89
CA ILE A 228 -28.95 -5.98 -4.86
C ILE A 228 -30.24 -6.36 -4.14
N ARG A 229 -31.27 -6.82 -4.88
CA ARG A 229 -32.50 -7.35 -4.27
C ARG A 229 -32.21 -8.50 -3.32
N GLN A 230 -31.34 -9.42 -3.72
CA GLN A 230 -30.91 -10.53 -2.87
C GLN A 230 -30.16 -10.06 -1.62
N GLN A 231 -29.27 -9.06 -1.75
CA GLN A 231 -28.52 -8.50 -0.62
C GLN A 231 -29.41 -7.76 0.39
N LEU A 232 -30.47 -7.09 -0.07
CA LEU A 232 -31.46 -6.45 0.78
C LEU A 232 -32.37 -7.48 1.47
N TYR A 233 -32.78 -8.54 0.77
CA TYR A 233 -33.54 -9.64 1.36
C TYR A 233 -32.78 -10.30 2.52
N TYR A 234 -31.49 -10.58 2.33
CA TYR A 234 -30.62 -11.11 3.40
C TYR A 234 -30.13 -10.04 4.38
N GLN A 235 -30.58 -8.79 4.25
CA GLN A 235 -30.27 -7.69 5.14
C GLN A 235 -28.76 -7.48 5.38
N THR A 236 -27.97 -7.61 4.31
CA THR A 236 -26.52 -7.41 4.43
C THR A 236 -26.22 -5.97 4.88
N PRO A 237 -25.37 -5.74 5.92
CA PRO A 237 -25.24 -4.43 6.55
C PRO A 237 -24.92 -3.28 5.59
N TYR A 238 -24.04 -3.53 4.62
CA TYR A 238 -23.67 -2.54 3.61
C TYR A 238 -24.87 -2.07 2.77
N TRP A 239 -25.65 -3.01 2.22
CA TRP A 239 -26.80 -2.67 1.37
C TRP A 239 -27.98 -2.11 2.17
N MET A 240 -28.15 -2.54 3.42
CA MET A 240 -29.14 -1.94 4.33
C MET A 240 -28.84 -0.47 4.59
N LYS A 241 -27.56 -0.12 4.85
CA LYS A 241 -27.14 1.27 4.98
C LYS A 241 -27.38 2.07 3.69
N LYS A 242 -27.05 1.52 2.52
CA LYS A 242 -27.34 2.18 1.23
C LYS A 242 -28.84 2.36 0.98
N GLN A 243 -29.69 1.45 1.44
CA GLN A 243 -31.14 1.56 1.33
C GLN A 243 -31.69 2.66 2.26
N GLU A 244 -31.19 2.74 3.49
CA GLU A 244 -31.50 3.83 4.42
C GLU A 244 -31.12 5.20 3.84
N GLU A 245 -29.91 5.32 3.29
CA GLU A 245 -29.44 6.52 2.59
C GLU A 245 -30.37 6.91 1.43
N ALA A 246 -30.88 5.92 0.67
CA ALA A 246 -31.84 6.15 -0.41
C ALA A 246 -33.21 6.63 0.11
N TYR A 247 -33.72 6.05 1.19
CA TYR A 247 -35.00 6.46 1.78
C TYR A 247 -34.98 7.91 2.28
N HIS A 248 -33.87 8.36 2.86
CA HIS A 248 -33.71 9.76 3.25
C HIS A 248 -33.76 10.74 2.06
N GLN A 249 -33.51 10.24 0.85
CA GLN A 249 -33.58 11.00 -0.40
C GLN A 249 -34.92 10.80 -1.13
N GLY A 250 -35.90 10.12 -0.52
CA GLY A 250 -37.18 9.79 -1.14
C GLY A 250 -37.10 8.71 -2.23
N ASP A 251 -36.02 7.92 -2.24
CA ASP A 251 -35.76 6.87 -3.23
C ASP A 251 -35.83 5.46 -2.60
N ASN A 252 -36.01 4.44 -3.42
CA ASN A 252 -35.94 3.04 -3.01
C ASN A 252 -35.08 2.25 -4.00
N LEU A 253 -34.01 1.61 -3.52
CA LEU A 253 -33.09 0.85 -4.37
C LEU A 253 -33.78 -0.28 -5.15
N LEU A 254 -34.91 -0.82 -4.67
CA LEU A 254 -35.67 -1.85 -5.36
C LEU A 254 -36.42 -1.33 -6.60
N ASN A 255 -36.66 -0.02 -6.71
CA ASN A 255 -37.33 0.62 -7.84
C ASN A 255 -36.36 0.95 -8.99
N ARG A 256 -35.05 0.95 -8.71
CA ARG A 256 -34.00 1.28 -9.67
C ARG A 256 -33.86 0.22 -10.76
N GLN A 257 -33.81 0.67 -12.01
CA GLN A 257 -33.52 -0.13 -13.19
C GLN A 257 -32.01 -0.27 -13.41
N LEU A 258 -31.61 -1.15 -14.33
CA LEU A 258 -30.19 -1.43 -14.62
C LEU A 258 -29.38 -0.16 -14.88
N ASP A 259 -29.95 0.77 -15.65
CA ASP A 259 -29.29 2.02 -16.03
C ASP A 259 -29.10 2.98 -14.85
N ASP A 260 -29.89 2.88 -13.78
CA ASP A 260 -29.75 3.71 -12.58
C ASP A 260 -28.53 3.32 -11.74
N TRP A 261 -27.98 2.13 -12.00
CA TRP A 261 -26.76 1.64 -11.37
C TRP A 261 -25.48 2.06 -12.10
N TYR A 262 -25.59 2.80 -13.21
CA TYR A 262 -24.42 3.33 -13.92
C TYR A 262 -23.87 4.61 -13.26
N PRO A 263 -22.55 4.76 -13.07
CA PRO A 263 -21.50 3.75 -13.28
C PRO A 263 -21.50 2.67 -12.19
N GLN A 264 -21.33 1.41 -12.60
CA GLN A 264 -21.29 0.26 -11.68
C GLN A 264 -19.91 0.04 -11.06
N VAL A 265 -18.84 0.50 -11.70
CA VAL A 265 -17.47 0.39 -11.19
C VAL A 265 -17.01 1.77 -10.74
N LYS A 266 -16.75 1.95 -9.45
CA LYS A 266 -16.53 3.26 -8.83
C LYS A 266 -15.13 3.36 -8.22
N PRO A 267 -14.57 4.57 -8.01
CA PRO A 267 -13.35 4.71 -7.22
C PRO A 267 -13.60 4.16 -5.82
N ILE A 268 -12.53 3.72 -5.15
CA ILE A 268 -12.64 3.21 -3.77
C ILE A 268 -13.34 4.26 -2.91
N GLU A 269 -14.41 3.87 -2.21
CA GLU A 269 -15.19 4.79 -1.37
C GLU A 269 -14.29 5.49 -0.35
N SER A 270 -14.56 6.76 -0.05
CA SER A 270 -13.79 7.54 0.91
C SER A 270 -13.90 6.96 2.33
N GLY A 271 -12.79 6.94 3.06
CA GLY A 271 -12.75 6.56 4.49
C GLY A 271 -11.53 5.72 4.85
N ASP A 272 -11.16 5.69 6.13
CA ASP A 272 -10.09 4.85 6.73
C ASP A 272 -8.77 4.76 5.93
N PHE A 273 -8.41 5.81 5.19
CA PHE A 273 -7.12 5.88 4.51
C PHE A 273 -6.09 6.45 5.47
N LEU A 274 -4.94 5.77 5.58
CA LEU A 274 -3.86 6.22 6.44
C LEU A 274 -2.74 6.92 5.67
N GLN A 275 -2.54 6.58 4.39
CA GLN A 275 -1.48 7.16 3.56
C GLN A 275 -1.95 8.30 2.65
N ILE A 276 -3.23 8.65 2.69
CA ILE A 276 -3.83 9.66 1.81
C ILE A 276 -4.31 10.83 2.66
N GLU A 277 -3.56 11.91 2.62
CA GLU A 277 -3.91 13.19 3.28
C GLU A 277 -4.55 14.18 2.31
N THR A 278 -4.51 13.90 1.00
CA THR A 278 -5.08 14.75 -0.03
C THR A 278 -6.61 14.69 -0.01
N ASP A 279 -7.27 15.84 -0.13
CA ASP A 279 -8.71 15.90 -0.37
C ASP A 279 -9.06 15.31 -1.76
N LEU A 280 -9.88 14.25 -1.74
CA LEU A 280 -10.32 13.54 -2.94
C LEU A 280 -11.71 13.99 -3.43
N THR A 281 -12.34 14.97 -2.77
CA THR A 281 -13.71 15.43 -3.07
C THR A 281 -13.87 15.83 -4.54
N SER A 282 -12.91 16.58 -5.10
CA SER A 282 -12.95 16.99 -6.51
C SER A 282 -12.85 15.79 -7.46
N TYR A 283 -12.07 14.77 -7.11
CA TYR A 283 -11.95 13.55 -7.90
C TYR A 283 -13.27 12.79 -7.93
N TYR A 284 -13.88 12.53 -6.78
CA TYR A 284 -15.17 11.85 -6.71
C TYR A 284 -16.28 12.61 -7.46
N ARG A 285 -16.33 13.93 -7.30
CA ARG A 285 -17.29 14.80 -8.03
C ARG A 285 -17.09 14.68 -9.54
N ASN A 286 -15.86 14.87 -10.01
CA ASN A 286 -15.56 14.82 -11.44
C ASN A 286 -15.83 13.44 -12.03
N PHE A 287 -15.48 12.37 -11.32
CA PHE A 287 -15.82 11.01 -11.71
C PHE A 287 -17.34 10.86 -11.91
N GLN A 288 -18.13 11.24 -10.90
CA GLN A 288 -19.58 11.11 -10.95
C GLN A 288 -20.19 11.94 -12.09
N THR A 289 -19.80 13.21 -12.23
CA THR A 289 -20.27 14.10 -13.29
C THR A 289 -19.91 13.59 -14.68
N TYR A 290 -18.73 12.98 -14.85
CA TYR A 290 -18.31 12.42 -16.14
C TYR A 290 -19.29 11.34 -16.61
N TYR A 291 -19.62 10.37 -15.75
CA TYR A 291 -20.52 9.29 -16.14
C TYR A 291 -22.00 9.68 -16.19
N GLN A 292 -22.39 10.80 -15.57
CA GLN A 292 -23.72 11.39 -15.76
C GLN A 292 -23.86 12.10 -17.11
N LYS A 293 -22.80 12.77 -17.59
CA LYS A 293 -22.83 13.55 -18.84
C LYS A 293 -22.53 12.74 -20.11
N ASN A 294 -21.88 11.59 -19.98
CA ASN A 294 -21.48 10.77 -21.12
C ASN A 294 -22.44 9.58 -21.30
N PRO A 295 -22.66 9.10 -22.55
CA PRO A 295 -23.58 8.01 -22.82
C PRO A 295 -23.28 6.75 -22.00
N LYS A 296 -24.34 6.16 -21.45
CA LYS A 296 -24.27 4.84 -20.81
C LYS A 296 -23.95 3.80 -21.89
N ASN A 297 -22.93 2.99 -21.64
CA ASN A 297 -22.51 1.93 -22.57
C ASN A 297 -22.37 0.63 -21.79
N ASN A 298 -22.64 -0.52 -22.42
CA ASN A 298 -22.48 -1.85 -21.82
C ASN A 298 -21.05 -2.14 -21.31
N ARG A 299 -20.09 -1.29 -21.70
CA ARG A 299 -18.71 -1.28 -21.25
C ARG A 299 -18.36 0.06 -20.61
N GLN A 300 -17.94 0.02 -19.35
CA GLN A 300 -17.48 1.20 -18.61
C GLN A 300 -15.97 1.34 -18.73
N LYS A 301 -15.52 2.42 -19.39
CA LYS A 301 -14.09 2.75 -19.49
C LYS A 301 -13.67 3.65 -18.34
N LEU A 302 -12.67 3.23 -17.57
CA LEU A 302 -12.16 3.87 -16.35
C LEU A 302 -10.84 4.60 -16.62
N TYR A 303 -10.71 5.79 -16.05
CA TYR A 303 -9.56 6.68 -16.23
C TYR A 303 -8.95 7.12 -14.89
N PRO A 304 -7.68 7.56 -14.87
CA PRO A 304 -7.05 8.15 -13.69
C PRO A 304 -7.63 9.52 -13.36
N PRO A 305 -7.48 9.98 -12.10
CA PRO A 305 -8.01 11.27 -11.63
C PRO A 305 -7.65 12.47 -12.52
N ALA A 306 -6.41 12.53 -13.00
CA ALA A 306 -5.91 13.59 -13.89
C ALA A 306 -6.75 13.70 -15.17
N PHE A 307 -7.28 12.59 -15.70
CA PHE A 307 -8.14 12.62 -16.89
C PHE A 307 -9.42 13.39 -16.61
N TYR A 308 -10.12 13.06 -15.51
CA TYR A 308 -11.38 13.74 -15.19
C TYR A 308 -11.15 15.21 -14.87
N HIS A 309 -10.07 15.53 -14.17
CA HIS A 309 -9.67 16.93 -13.96
C HIS A 309 -9.48 17.66 -15.30
N LEU A 310 -8.67 17.15 -16.21
CA LEU A 310 -8.44 17.76 -17.52
C LEU A 310 -9.71 17.84 -18.38
N TYR A 311 -10.58 16.84 -18.29
CA TYR A 311 -11.86 16.82 -19.00
C TYR A 311 -12.74 18.00 -18.59
N PHE A 312 -12.83 18.32 -17.30
CA PHE A 312 -13.62 19.46 -16.84
C PHE A 312 -12.89 20.79 -16.93
N SER A 313 -11.58 20.86 -16.68
CA SER A 313 -10.81 22.11 -16.81
C SER A 313 -10.81 22.66 -18.24
N LYS A 314 -10.81 21.80 -19.27
CA LYS A 314 -10.90 22.22 -20.68
C LYS A 314 -12.31 22.60 -21.13
N ASN A 315 -13.34 22.09 -20.46
CA ASN A 315 -14.74 22.33 -20.79
C ASN A 315 -15.37 23.52 -20.03
N VAL A 316 -14.64 24.14 -19.10
CA VAL A 316 -15.06 25.35 -18.37
C VAL A 316 -14.62 26.65 -19.08
N VAL A 317 -13.74 26.55 -20.09
CA VAL A 317 -13.41 27.65 -21.01
C VAL A 317 -14.25 27.50 -22.29
N LYS A 318 -15.56 27.74 -22.18
CA LYS A 318 -16.44 27.99 -23.32
C LYS A 318 -17.55 28.94 -22.93
#